data_AF-A0AAV0WE75-F1
#
_entry.id   AF-A0AAV0WE75-F1
#
_cell.length_a   1.000
_cell.length_b   1.000
_cell.length_c   1.000
_cell.angle_alpha   90.00
_cell.angle_beta   90.00
_cell.angle_gamma   90.00
#
_symmetry.space_group_name_H-M   'P 1'
#
loop_
_entity.id
_entity.type
_entity.pdbx_description
1 polymer ?
#
loop_
_entity_poly.entity_id
_entity_poly.type
_entity_poly.pdbx_seq_one_letter_code
_entity_poly.pdbx_strand_id
1 'polypeptide(L)'
;MGIKNLPSYKDYWSANIQLRDNYIVSLMPLKKFQWCLSNLHIKDNNLEPRRYEQNYDKLYKFKGRSTMKQYMPMKPIKRGYKIWVRADQNGFISEFEIYTGKTDSVESSLGKRVILTLTNKIQGKYHRVFF
;
A
#
# COMPACT_ATOMS: atom_id res chain seq x y z
N MET A 1 -4.53 -14.87 -4.24
CA MET A 1 -5.02 -14.10 -3.09
C MET A 1 -4.59 -14.82 -1.82
N GLY A 2 -3.48 -14.37 -1.25
CA GLY A 2 -2.90 -14.93 -0.03
C GLY A 2 -2.30 -16.32 -0.25
N ILE A 3 -2.94 -17.32 0.36
CA ILE A 3 -2.45 -18.71 0.41
C ILE A 3 -2.57 -19.40 -0.96
N LYS A 4 -3.75 -19.33 -1.59
CA LYS A 4 -3.98 -19.84 -2.95
C LYS A 4 -3.82 -18.68 -3.93
N ASN A 5 -3.03 -18.81 -4.99
CA ASN A 5 -2.85 -17.78 -6.02
C ASN A 5 -3.30 -18.31 -7.38
N LEU A 6 -4.39 -17.74 -7.92
CA LEU A 6 -4.91 -18.03 -9.24
C LEU A 6 -4.58 -16.88 -10.21
N PRO A 7 -4.52 -17.13 -11.54
CA PRO A 7 -4.22 -16.10 -12.54
C PRO A 7 -5.14 -14.88 -12.44
N SER A 8 -6.44 -15.10 -12.20
CA SER A 8 -7.41 -14.05 -11.94
C SER A 8 -8.11 -14.26 -10.60
N TYR A 9 -8.40 -13.17 -9.89
CA TYR A 9 -9.25 -13.26 -8.70
C TYR A 9 -10.68 -13.72 -9.04
N LYS A 10 -11.11 -13.64 -10.29
CA LYS A 10 -12.43 -14.15 -10.69
C LYS A 10 -12.46 -15.69 -10.68
N ASP A 11 -11.30 -16.32 -10.84
CA ASP A 11 -11.19 -17.77 -10.98
C ASP A 11 -11.60 -18.53 -9.71
N TYR A 12 -11.52 -17.90 -8.53
CA TYR A 12 -12.05 -18.47 -7.29
C TYR A 12 -13.55 -18.75 -7.36
N TRP A 13 -14.30 -17.98 -8.17
CA TRP A 13 -15.73 -18.15 -8.44
C TRP A 13 -16.01 -18.83 -9.78
N SER A 14 -15.01 -19.44 -10.41
CA SER A 14 -15.18 -20.12 -11.70
C SER A 14 -16.16 -21.30 -11.60
N ALA A 15 -16.84 -21.59 -12.70
CA ALA A 15 -17.59 -22.84 -12.85
C ALA A 15 -16.66 -24.06 -12.98
N ASN A 16 -15.41 -23.86 -13.41
CA ASN A 16 -14.42 -24.92 -13.48
C ASN A 16 -14.00 -25.36 -12.07
N ILE A 17 -14.27 -26.63 -11.73
CA ILE A 17 -13.97 -27.24 -10.44
C ILE A 17 -12.48 -27.13 -10.04
N GLN A 18 -11.56 -27.15 -11.01
CA GLN A 18 -10.12 -27.07 -10.76
C GLN A 18 -9.69 -25.67 -10.29
N LEU A 19 -10.40 -24.64 -10.73
CA LEU A 19 -10.12 -23.25 -10.38
C LEU A 19 -10.93 -22.80 -9.15
N ARG A 20 -12.19 -23.26 -9.06
CA ARG A 20 -13.14 -22.88 -8.02
C ARG A 20 -12.58 -23.11 -6.62
N ASP A 21 -12.90 -22.18 -5.73
CA ASP A 21 -12.61 -22.30 -4.31
C ASP A 21 -13.91 -22.32 -3.52
N ASN A 22 -14.30 -23.51 -3.03
CA ASN A 22 -15.59 -23.71 -2.35
C ASN A 22 -15.71 -22.86 -1.08
N TYR A 23 -14.60 -22.64 -0.37
CA TYR A 23 -14.60 -21.79 0.82
C TYR A 23 -14.90 -20.34 0.44
N ILE A 24 -14.14 -19.76 -0.49
CA ILE A 24 -14.35 -18.37 -0.94
C ILE A 24 -15.74 -18.15 -1.53
N VAL A 25 -16.23 -19.09 -2.35
CA VAL A 25 -17.56 -19.00 -2.97
C VAL A 25 -18.68 -19.04 -1.92
N SER A 26 -18.50 -19.82 -0.85
CA SER A 26 -19.49 -19.90 0.23
C SER A 26 -19.57 -18.62 1.08
N LEU A 27 -18.48 -17.87 1.19
CA LEU A 27 -18.42 -16.64 1.98
C LEU A 27 -19.12 -15.46 1.30
N MET A 28 -18.92 -15.26 0.00
CA MET A 28 -19.57 -14.17 -0.73
C MET A 28 -19.64 -14.41 -2.25
N PRO A 29 -20.67 -13.88 -2.94
CA PRO A 29 -20.71 -13.93 -4.41
C PRO A 29 -19.68 -13.01 -5.07
N LEU A 30 -19.21 -13.38 -6.26
CA LEU A 30 -18.26 -12.59 -7.07
C LEU A 30 -18.71 -11.14 -7.24
N LYS A 31 -20.00 -10.91 -7.58
CA LYS A 31 -20.54 -9.56 -7.78
C LYS A 31 -20.41 -8.68 -6.53
N LYS A 32 -20.61 -9.26 -5.34
CA LYS A 32 -20.45 -8.55 -4.06
C LYS A 32 -18.99 -8.20 -3.81
N PHE A 33 -18.08 -9.15 -4.02
CA PHE A 33 -16.63 -8.91 -3.88
C PHE A 33 -16.15 -7.81 -4.84
N GLN A 34 -16.56 -7.87 -6.11
CA GLN A 34 -16.22 -6.85 -7.10
C GLN A 34 -16.76 -5.47 -6.71
N TRP A 35 -18.00 -5.39 -6.22
CA TRP A 35 -18.57 -4.14 -5.76
C TRP A 35 -17.75 -3.54 -4.60
N CYS A 36 -17.37 -4.35 -3.60
CA CYS A 36 -16.50 -3.91 -2.51
C CYS A 36 -15.15 -3.42 -3.04
N LEU A 37 -14.52 -4.17 -3.93
CA LEU A 37 -13.22 -3.82 -4.50
C LEU A 37 -13.27 -2.51 -5.31
N SER A 38 -14.33 -2.29 -6.09
CA SER A 38 -14.51 -1.08 -6.90
C SER A 38 -14.83 0.17 -6.10
N ASN A 39 -15.38 0.02 -4.89
CA ASN A 39 -15.76 1.15 -4.02
C ASN A 39 -14.77 1.38 -2.87
N LEU A 40 -13.72 0.56 -2.73
CA LEU A 40 -12.71 0.72 -1.71
C LEU A 40 -11.86 1.97 -1.97
N HIS A 41 -11.99 2.99 -1.13
CA HIS A 41 -11.17 4.21 -1.15
C HIS A 41 -10.80 4.64 0.27
N ILE A 42 -9.62 5.27 0.42
CA ILE A 42 -9.06 5.73 1.70
C ILE A 42 -9.18 7.27 1.78
N LYS A 43 -10.25 7.84 1.24
CA LYS A 43 -10.50 9.28 1.25
C LYS A 43 -11.74 9.59 2.10
N ASP A 44 -11.68 10.67 2.86
CA ASP A 44 -12.83 11.13 3.63
C ASP A 44 -13.84 11.83 2.71
N ASN A 45 -15.03 11.25 2.56
CA ASN A 45 -16.08 11.82 1.72
C ASN A 45 -16.63 13.13 2.28
N ASN A 46 -16.46 13.40 3.57
CA ASN A 46 -16.88 14.67 4.17
C ASN A 46 -15.99 15.84 3.71
N LEU A 47 -14.78 15.54 3.21
CA LEU A 47 -13.82 16.51 2.68
C LEU A 47 -13.84 16.57 1.15
N GLU A 48 -14.85 15.99 0.48
CA GLU A 48 -15.00 16.05 -0.98
C GLU A 48 -15.50 17.44 -1.38
N PRO A 49 -14.71 18.26 -2.11
CA PRO A 49 -15.15 19.58 -2.54
C PRO A 49 -16.38 19.49 -3.45
N ARG A 50 -17.28 20.47 -3.39
CA ARG A 50 -18.47 20.50 -4.25
C ARG A 50 -18.10 20.85 -5.70
N ARG A 51 -18.97 20.47 -6.66
CA ARG A 51 -18.71 20.64 -8.11
C ARG A 51 -18.35 22.06 -8.55
N TYR A 52 -18.80 23.06 -7.82
CA TYR A 52 -18.57 24.48 -8.13
C TYR A 52 -17.38 25.08 -7.35
N GLU A 53 -16.70 24.31 -6.52
CA GLU A 53 -15.51 24.75 -5.79
C GLU A 53 -14.26 24.59 -6.65
N GLN A 54 -13.29 25.52 -6.50
CA GLN A 54 -12.06 25.55 -7.29
C GLN A 54 -11.24 24.26 -7.21
N ASN A 55 -11.29 23.56 -6.07
CA ASN A 55 -10.54 22.34 -5.81
C ASN A 55 -11.32 21.05 -6.16
N TYR A 56 -12.45 21.16 -6.87
CA TYR A 56 -13.25 19.99 -7.26
C TYR A 56 -12.47 19.03 -8.16
N ASP A 57 -12.39 17.78 -7.74
CA ASP A 57 -11.75 16.69 -8.47
C ASP A 57 -12.80 15.60 -8.77
N LYS A 58 -13.16 15.43 -10.05
CA LYS A 58 -14.07 14.34 -10.49
C LYS A 58 -13.55 12.94 -10.13
N LEU A 59 -12.24 12.82 -9.88
CA LEU A 59 -11.56 11.60 -9.48
C LEU A 59 -11.18 11.61 -8.00
N TYR A 60 -11.89 12.39 -7.16
CA TYR A 60 -11.62 12.52 -5.73
C TYR A 60 -11.42 11.15 -5.05
N LYS A 61 -12.28 10.18 -5.37
CA LYS A 61 -12.27 8.80 -4.83
C LYS A 61 -11.27 7.87 -5.52
N PHE A 62 -10.76 8.22 -6.71
CA PHE A 62 -9.90 7.38 -7.52
C PHE A 62 -8.63 8.11 -7.98
N LYS A 63 -7.54 7.98 -7.23
CA LYS A 63 -6.20 8.39 -7.69
C LYS A 63 -5.41 7.17 -8.18
N GLY A 64 -5.80 6.61 -9.33
CA GLY A 64 -5.08 5.49 -9.97
C GLY A 64 -3.62 5.82 -10.37
N ARG A 65 -3.31 7.11 -10.52
CA ARG A 65 -1.95 7.64 -10.72
C ARG A 65 -1.51 8.34 -9.44
N SER A 66 -0.40 7.89 -8.87
CA SER A 66 0.22 8.51 -7.70
C SER A 66 1.65 8.90 -8.04
N THR A 67 1.99 10.16 -7.76
CA THR A 67 3.35 10.72 -7.90
C THR A 67 4.35 10.06 -6.94
N MET A 68 3.86 9.41 -5.88
CA MET A 68 4.69 8.71 -4.90
C MET A 68 5.31 7.42 -5.44
N LYS A 69 4.81 6.88 -6.57
CA LYS A 69 5.38 5.67 -7.18
C LYS A 69 6.80 5.95 -7.69
N GLN A 70 7.74 5.12 -7.25
CA GLN A 70 9.14 5.18 -7.63
C GLN A 70 9.50 4.12 -8.65
N TYR A 71 10.44 4.46 -9.54
CA TYR A 71 11.10 3.51 -10.42
C TYR A 71 12.37 2.97 -9.77
N MET A 72 12.48 1.64 -9.65
CA MET A 72 13.59 0.92 -9.03
C MET A 72 14.05 -0.19 -10.01
N PRO A 73 15.06 0.06 -10.86
CA PRO A 73 15.37 -0.82 -12.00
C PRO A 73 15.84 -2.22 -11.60
N MET A 74 16.46 -2.35 -10.42
CA MET A 74 16.98 -3.62 -9.89
C MET A 74 15.93 -4.46 -9.13
N LYS A 75 14.67 -4.01 -9.06
CA LYS A 75 13.59 -4.78 -8.41
C LYS A 75 12.82 -5.61 -9.44
N PRO A 76 12.33 -6.82 -9.08
CA PRO A 76 11.48 -7.63 -9.97
C PRO A 76 10.28 -6.85 -10.50
N ILE A 77 9.64 -6.06 -9.62
CA ILE A 77 8.61 -5.09 -10.00
C ILE A 77 9.24 -3.70 -9.95
N LYS A 78 9.49 -3.12 -11.13
CA LYS A 78 10.29 -1.89 -11.25
C LYS A 78 9.55 -0.60 -10.89
N ARG A 79 8.22 -0.54 -10.92
CA ARG A 79 7.44 0.65 -10.53
C ARG A 79 6.49 0.33 -9.39
N GLY A 80 6.68 0.96 -8.24
CA GLY A 80 5.87 0.70 -7.05
C GLY A 80 6.03 1.78 -5.97
N TYR A 81 5.30 1.62 -4.87
CA TYR A 81 5.51 2.45 -3.69
C TYR A 81 6.77 2.01 -2.96
N LYS A 82 7.57 2.97 -2.52
CA LYS A 82 8.77 2.72 -1.71
C LYS A 82 8.43 2.97 -0.24
N ILE A 83 8.72 2.01 0.61
CA ILE A 83 8.47 2.07 2.06
C ILE A 83 9.78 1.70 2.75
N TRP A 84 10.20 2.51 3.71
CA TRP A 84 11.29 2.16 4.63
C TRP A 84 10.69 1.51 5.87
N VAL A 85 11.33 0.46 6.35
CA VAL A 85 10.81 -0.36 7.46
C VAL A 85 11.91 -0.64 8.47
N ARG A 86 11.56 -0.64 9.76
CA ARG A 86 12.39 -1.20 10.83
C ARG A 86 11.75 -2.50 11.29
N ALA A 87 12.41 -3.60 10.99
CA ALA A 87 12.01 -4.93 11.40
C ALA A 87 12.97 -5.50 12.45
N ASP A 88 12.50 -6.47 13.24
CA ASP A 88 13.36 -7.28 14.08
C ASP A 88 14.03 -8.42 13.28
N GLN A 89 14.85 -9.21 13.97
CA GLN A 89 15.52 -10.37 13.38
C GLN A 89 14.57 -11.47 12.89
N ASN A 90 13.33 -11.51 13.39
CA ASN A 90 12.31 -12.48 13.01
C ASN A 90 11.43 -11.98 11.85
N GLY A 91 11.65 -10.75 11.37
CA GLY A 91 10.87 -10.13 10.31
C GLY A 91 9.64 -9.35 10.77
N PHE A 92 9.44 -9.15 12.06
CA PHE A 92 8.35 -8.32 12.58
C PHE A 92 8.62 -6.84 12.33
N ILE A 93 7.79 -6.19 11.52
CA ILE A 93 7.88 -4.76 11.22
C ILE A 93 7.27 -3.96 12.37
N SER A 94 8.11 -3.20 13.06
CA SER A 94 7.71 -2.41 14.23
C SER A 94 7.48 -0.92 13.91
N GLU A 95 8.10 -0.40 12.86
CA GLU A 95 7.96 0.98 12.42
C GLU A 95 8.16 1.05 10.90
N PHE A 96 7.46 1.96 10.22
CA PHE A 96 7.64 2.18 8.80
C PHE A 96 7.39 3.65 8.40
N GLU A 97 7.99 4.06 7.29
CA GLU A 97 7.81 5.37 6.68
C GLU A 97 7.59 5.22 5.17
N ILE A 98 6.54 5.84 4.63
CA ILE A 98 6.27 5.82 3.19
C ILE A 98 7.07 6.93 2.51
N TYR A 99 7.79 6.60 1.45
CA TYR A 99 8.45 7.61 0.63
C TYR A 99 7.44 8.32 -0.26
N THR A 100 7.27 9.62 -0.03
CA THR A 100 6.31 10.47 -0.76
C THR A 100 6.93 11.24 -1.93
N GLY A 101 8.26 11.16 -2.12
CA GLY A 101 8.98 11.89 -3.16
C GLY A 101 9.92 12.94 -2.58
N LYS A 102 10.31 13.92 -3.40
CA LYS A 102 11.14 15.04 -2.98
C LYS A 102 10.31 16.05 -2.18
N THR A 103 10.85 16.54 -1.08
CA THR A 103 10.32 17.69 -0.32
C THR A 103 11.03 18.97 -0.74
N ASP A 104 10.41 20.13 -0.49
CA ASP A 104 10.96 21.45 -0.85
C ASP A 104 12.19 21.85 -0.02
N SER A 105 12.42 21.18 1.11
CA SER A 105 13.60 21.40 1.96
C SER A 105 14.81 20.64 1.43
N VAL A 106 15.97 21.32 1.37
CA VAL A 106 17.25 20.68 1.06
C VAL A 106 17.67 19.76 2.21
N GLU A 107 17.28 18.49 2.14
CA GLU A 107 17.76 17.47 3.07
C GLU A 107 19.17 17.01 2.64
N SER A 108 20.17 17.34 3.44
CA SER A 108 21.57 16.98 3.18
C SER A 108 21.85 15.47 3.29
N SER A 109 21.02 14.70 4.01
CA SER A 109 21.17 13.23 4.11
C SER A 109 19.85 12.52 4.42
N LEU A 110 19.17 12.06 3.37
CA LEU A 110 17.91 11.31 3.47
C LEU A 110 18.07 10.02 4.31
N GLY A 111 19.18 9.29 4.13
CA GLY A 111 19.43 8.04 4.85
C GLY A 111 19.50 8.25 6.36
N LYS A 112 20.29 9.25 6.80
CA LYS A 112 20.40 9.60 8.22
C LYS A 112 19.04 9.99 8.82
N ARG A 113 18.27 10.81 8.11
CA ARG A 113 16.93 11.24 8.57
C ARG A 113 16.01 10.04 8.77
N VAL A 114 15.90 9.16 7.77
CA VAL A 114 15.03 7.99 7.84
C VAL A 114 15.44 7.08 8.99
N ILE A 115 16.74 6.83 9.17
CA ILE A 115 17.23 5.99 10.28
C ILE A 115 16.87 6.61 11.63
N LEU A 116 17.15 7.89 11.84
CA LEU A 116 16.81 8.59 13.10
C LEU A 116 15.31 8.57 13.36
N THR A 117 14.49 8.77 12.32
CA THR A 117 13.03 8.75 12.44
C THR A 117 12.53 7.36 12.87
N LEU A 118 12.99 6.30 12.19
CA LEU A 118 12.55 4.92 12.49
C LEU A 118 13.06 4.38 13.82
N THR A 119 14.18 4.91 14.33
CA THR A 119 14.83 4.44 15.56
C THR A 119 14.46 5.25 16.81
N ASN A 120 13.77 6.39 16.66
CA ASN A 120 13.40 7.27 17.78
C ASN A 120 12.76 6.52 18.96
N LYS A 121 11.80 5.62 18.69
CA LYS A 121 11.08 4.86 19.74
C LYS A 121 11.93 3.84 20.51
N ILE A 122 13.10 3.46 19.98
CA ILE A 122 14.01 2.47 20.60
C ILE A 122 15.31 3.08 21.11
N GLN A 123 15.48 4.40 20.97
CA GLN A 123 16.62 5.11 21.52
C GLN A 123 16.67 4.94 23.05
N GLY A 124 17.86 4.61 23.56
CA GLY A 124 18.07 4.37 25.00
C GLY A 124 17.52 3.05 25.53
N LYS A 125 16.99 2.16 24.68
CA LYS A 125 16.41 0.87 25.11
C LYS A 125 17.33 -0.33 24.87
N TYR A 126 18.65 -0.11 24.79
CA TYR A 126 19.65 -1.18 24.59
C TYR A 126 19.45 -2.05 23.33
N HIS A 127 18.85 -1.49 22.28
CA HIS A 127 18.71 -2.17 20.99
C HIS A 127 19.98 -1.99 20.15
N ARG A 128 20.35 -3.03 19.39
CA ARG A 128 21.38 -2.93 18.34
C ARG A 128 20.70 -2.78 16.99
N VAL A 129 21.09 -1.75 16.24
CA VAL A 129 20.52 -1.42 14.93
C VAL A 129 21.55 -1.72 13.85
N PHE A 130 21.12 -2.36 12.76
CA PHE A 130 21.93 -2.67 11.58
C PHE A 130 21.32 -1.96 10.36
N PHE A 131 22.15 -1.43 9.45
CA PHE A 131 21.72 -0.73 8.23
C PHE A 131 22.75 -0.88 7.11
#